data_AF-A0A7S0MCF6-F1
#
_entry.id   AF-A0A7S0MCF6-F1
#
_cell.length_a   1.000
_cell.length_b   1.000
_cell.length_c   1.000
_cell.angle_alpha   90.00
_cell.angle_beta   90.00
_cell.angle_gamma   90.00
#
_symmetry.space_group_name_H-M   'P 1'
#
loop_
_entity.id
_entity.type
_entity.pdbx_description
1 polymer ?
#
loop_
_entity_poly.entity_id
_entity_poly.type
_entity_poly.pdbx_seq_one_letter_code
_entity_poly.pdbx_strand_id
1 'polypeptide(L)'
;RGTDFVCRDQGLVVNGGVHIIITFLPEHESEEKQILGRTCRQDDPGSARKILFLEDLSYLKASASNRMERASQMGLAESEYDWDKYLDELREEKESEKFKTMQEEEEKTKKL
;
A
#
# COMPACT_ATOMS: atom_id res chain seq x y z
N ARG A 1 7.68 -16.57 6.42
CA ARG A 1 8.80 -15.57 6.40
C ARG A 1 10.09 -16.31 6.76
N GLY A 2 11.27 -15.78 6.41
CA GLY A 2 12.56 -16.36 6.83
C GLY A 2 13.25 -17.30 5.81
N THR A 3 12.62 -17.58 4.67
CA THR A 3 13.24 -18.34 3.57
C THR A 3 13.47 -17.42 2.38
N ASP A 4 14.61 -17.61 1.73
CA ASP A 4 14.95 -16.94 0.48
C ASP A 4 14.26 -17.61 -0.71
N PHE A 5 13.77 -16.81 -1.65
CA PHE A 5 13.39 -17.29 -2.97
C PHE A 5 14.53 -16.98 -3.93
N VAL A 6 15.34 -17.99 -4.23
CA VAL A 6 16.40 -17.90 -5.24
C VAL A 6 15.90 -18.59 -6.50
N CYS A 7 15.69 -17.81 -7.57
CA CYS A 7 15.41 -18.38 -8.87
C CYS A 7 16.73 -18.74 -9.57
N ARG A 8 16.91 -20.02 -9.88
CA ARG A 8 18.07 -20.50 -10.67
C ARG A 8 17.74 -20.68 -12.15
N ASP A 9 16.51 -20.42 -12.54
CA ASP A 9 16.08 -20.48 -13.93
C ASP A 9 16.48 -19.19 -14.66
N GLN A 10 17.49 -19.31 -15.51
CA GLN A 10 17.96 -18.21 -16.35
C GLN A 10 16.87 -17.73 -17.33
N GLY A 11 15.97 -18.64 -17.75
CA GLY A 11 14.85 -18.29 -18.59
C GLY A 11 13.92 -17.29 -17.91
N LEU A 12 13.64 -17.45 -16.61
CA LEU A 12 12.84 -16.48 -15.86
C LEU A 12 13.54 -15.11 -15.78
N VAL A 13 14.84 -15.09 -15.48
CA VAL A 13 15.63 -13.85 -15.38
C VAL A 13 15.59 -13.08 -16.71
N VAL A 14 15.79 -13.78 -17.84
CA VAL A 14 15.71 -13.17 -19.19
C VAL A 14 14.31 -12.63 -19.48
N ASN A 15 13.25 -13.22 -18.90
CA ASN A 15 11.87 -12.78 -19.06
C ASN A 15 11.41 -11.72 -18.04
N GLY A 16 12.32 -11.07 -17.33
CA GLY A 16 12.00 -9.98 -16.38
C GLY A 16 11.87 -10.41 -14.92
N GLY A 17 12.24 -11.67 -14.62
CA GLY A 17 12.39 -12.16 -13.26
C GLY A 17 11.07 -12.37 -12.51
N VAL A 18 11.13 -12.26 -11.19
CA VAL A 18 9.99 -12.59 -10.32
C VAL A 18 8.96 -11.48 -10.36
N HIS A 19 7.73 -11.80 -10.75
CA HIS A 19 6.59 -10.88 -10.60
C HIS A 19 5.80 -11.20 -9.33
N ILE A 20 5.53 -10.19 -8.51
CA ILE A 20 4.70 -10.31 -7.30
C ILE A 20 3.34 -9.69 -7.56
N ILE A 21 2.28 -10.47 -7.33
CA ILE A 21 0.91 -9.97 -7.30
C ILE A 21 0.50 -9.82 -5.84
N ILE A 22 0.12 -8.61 -5.46
CA ILE A 22 -0.35 -8.28 -4.12
C ILE A 22 -1.86 -8.12 -4.20
N THR A 23 -2.61 -9.00 -3.53
CA THR A 23 -4.08 -9.08 -3.62
C THR A 23 -4.80 -8.45 -2.43
N PHE A 24 -4.07 -7.75 -1.56
CA PHE A 24 -4.60 -7.02 -0.42
C PHE A 24 -3.75 -5.77 -0.21
N LEU A 25 -4.30 -4.76 0.46
CA LEU A 25 -3.53 -3.58 0.84
C LEU A 25 -2.82 -3.86 2.17
N PRO A 26 -1.46 -3.90 2.24
CA PRO A 26 -0.75 -4.09 3.50
C PRO A 26 -1.19 -3.06 4.55
N GLU A 27 -1.27 -3.43 5.83
CA GLU A 27 -1.68 -2.44 6.83
C GLU A 27 -0.56 -1.43 7.11
N HIS A 28 0.69 -1.90 7.04
CA HIS A 28 1.87 -1.09 7.34
C HIS A 28 2.84 -1.02 6.16
N GLU A 29 3.51 0.12 6.00
CA GLU A 29 4.56 0.33 5.00
C GLU A 29 5.70 -0.71 5.15
N SER A 30 6.02 -1.12 6.38
CA SER A 30 7.04 -2.14 6.65
C SER A 30 6.68 -3.52 6.11
N GLU A 31 5.37 -3.85 6.04
CA GLU A 31 4.89 -5.09 5.44
C GLU A 31 4.97 -5.01 3.92
N GLU A 32 4.56 -3.88 3.33
CA GLU A 32 4.69 -3.62 1.90
C GLU A 32 6.15 -3.72 1.43
N LYS A 33 7.08 -3.08 2.14
CA LYS A 33 8.54 -3.20 1.89
C LYS A 33 9.03 -4.64 1.97
N GLN A 34 8.54 -5.43 2.93
CA GLN A 34 8.91 -6.85 3.06
C GLN A 34 8.40 -7.72 1.91
N ILE A 35 7.22 -7.40 1.37
CA ILE A 35 6.66 -8.07 0.20
C ILE A 35 7.46 -7.70 -1.05
N LEU A 36 7.69 -6.41 -1.28
CA LEU A 36 8.46 -5.91 -2.42
C LEU A 36 9.90 -6.45 -2.43
N GLY A 37 10.53 -6.60 -1.25
CA GLY A 37 11.86 -7.23 -1.11
C GLY A 37 11.91 -8.74 -1.41
N ARG A 38 10.81 -9.36 -1.86
CA ARG A 38 10.80 -10.74 -2.37
C ARG A 38 11.07 -10.82 -3.88
N THR A 39 11.06 -9.70 -4.59
CA THR A 39 11.50 -9.60 -5.97
C THR A 39 12.81 -8.80 -6.06
N CYS A 40 13.35 -8.63 -7.28
CA CYS A 40 14.55 -7.85 -7.59
C CYS A 40 15.77 -8.18 -6.71
N ARG A 41 16.02 -9.47 -6.43
CA ARG A 41 17.13 -9.88 -5.55
C ARG A 41 18.46 -9.80 -6.29
N GLN A 42 19.49 -9.26 -5.63
CA GLN A 42 20.87 -9.22 -6.16
C GLN A 42 20.95 -8.66 -7.59
N ASP A 43 20.22 -7.57 -7.85
CA ASP A 43 20.12 -6.91 -9.15
C ASP A 43 19.40 -7.72 -10.25
N ASP A 44 18.79 -8.86 -9.92
CA ASP A 44 17.87 -9.54 -10.83
C ASP A 44 16.70 -8.61 -11.20
N PRO A 45 16.18 -8.69 -12.44
CA PRO A 45 14.97 -7.99 -12.80
C PRO A 45 13.79 -8.54 -11.99
N GLY A 46 12.75 -7.72 -11.88
CA GLY A 46 11.57 -8.09 -11.14
C GLY A 46 10.53 -6.98 -11.17
N SER A 47 9.33 -7.32 -10.74
CA SER A 47 8.25 -6.34 -10.65
C SER A 47 7.22 -6.76 -9.62
N ALA A 48 6.40 -5.79 -9.21
CA ALA A 48 5.27 -6.04 -8.35
C ALA A 48 4.06 -5.23 -8.83
N ARG A 49 2.87 -5.74 -8.59
CA ARG A 49 1.61 -5.03 -8.85
C ARG A 49 0.57 -5.36 -7.79
N LYS A 50 -0.11 -4.33 -7.30
CA LYS A 50 -1.32 -4.45 -6.49
C LYS A 50 -2.53 -4.64 -7.40
N ILE A 51 -3.33 -5.65 -7.11
CA ILE A 51 -4.64 -5.86 -7.73
C ILE A 51 -5.64 -5.95 -6.59
N LEU A 52 -6.37 -4.86 -6.37
CA LEU A 52 -7.21 -4.66 -5.20
C LEU A 52 -8.67 -4.47 -5.64
N PHE A 53 -9.58 -4.98 -4.83
CA PHE A 53 -11.00 -4.68 -4.97
C PHE A 53 -11.36 -3.49 -4.09
N LEU A 54 -12.17 -2.57 -4.63
CA LEU A 54 -12.56 -1.36 -3.90
C LEU A 54 -13.35 -1.70 -2.64
N GLU A 55 -14.11 -2.79 -2.67
CA GLU A 55 -14.90 -3.31 -1.55
C GLU A 55 -14.02 -3.63 -0.34
N ASP A 56 -12.83 -4.20 -0.58
CA ASP A 56 -11.86 -4.55 0.46
C ASP A 56 -11.19 -3.32 1.08
N LEU A 57 -11.32 -2.14 0.44
CA LEU A 57 -10.75 -0.86 0.89
C LEU A 57 -11.77 0.03 1.63
N SER A 58 -12.98 -0.48 1.85
CA SER A 58 -14.07 0.26 2.52
C SER A 58 -13.68 0.80 3.90
N TYR A 59 -12.78 0.12 4.62
CA TYR A 59 -12.26 0.57 5.92
C TYR A 59 -11.42 1.84 5.86
N LEU A 60 -10.92 2.23 4.68
CA LEU A 60 -10.25 3.50 4.40
C LEU A 60 -11.20 4.54 3.82
N LYS A 61 -12.48 4.19 3.61
CA LYS A 61 -13.45 5.01 2.85
C LYS A 61 -12.93 5.34 1.43
N ALA A 62 -12.12 4.44 0.87
CA ALA A 62 -11.55 4.60 -0.46
C ALA A 62 -12.64 4.41 -1.53
N SER A 63 -12.67 5.28 -2.53
CA SER A 63 -13.56 5.14 -3.69
C SER A 63 -13.01 5.86 -4.91
N ALA A 64 -13.45 5.44 -6.09
CA ALA A 64 -13.08 6.12 -7.33
C ALA A 64 -13.55 7.59 -7.34
N SER A 65 -14.74 7.88 -6.82
CA SER A 65 -15.26 9.25 -6.74
C SER A 65 -14.42 10.13 -5.82
N ASN A 66 -14.04 9.61 -4.64
CA ASN A 66 -13.23 10.36 -3.67
C ASN A 66 -11.83 10.63 -4.23
N ARG A 67 -11.24 9.65 -4.92
CA ARG A 67 -9.96 9.83 -5.63
C ARG A 67 -10.06 10.91 -6.71
N MET A 68 -11.10 10.87 -7.54
CA MET A 68 -11.33 11.86 -8.61
C MET A 68 -11.52 13.27 -8.05
N GLU A 69 -12.28 13.40 -6.96
CA GLU A 69 -12.49 14.68 -6.28
C GLU A 69 -11.17 15.26 -5.75
N ARG A 70 -10.34 14.45 -5.08
CA ARG A 70 -9.00 14.86 -4.62
C ARG A 70 -8.09 15.28 -5.77
N ALA A 71 -8.06 14.53 -6.87
CA ALA A 71 -7.29 14.88 -8.07
C ALA A 71 -7.71 16.26 -8.62
N SER A 72 -9.04 16.50 -8.72
CA SER A 72 -9.57 17.77 -9.19
C SER A 72 -9.23 18.93 -8.24
N GLN A 73 -9.30 18.73 -6.92
CA GLN A 73 -8.91 19.74 -5.93
C GLN A 73 -7.42 20.09 -6.03
N MET A 74 -6.58 19.13 -6.40
CA MET A 74 -5.15 19.34 -6.67
C MET A 74 -4.85 19.94 -8.06
N GLY A 75 -5.86 20.10 -8.92
CA GLY A 75 -5.67 20.56 -10.30
C GLY A 75 -4.95 19.54 -11.20
N LEU A 76 -4.99 18.26 -10.85
CA LEU A 76 -4.36 17.17 -11.58
C LEU A 76 -5.37 16.47 -12.50
N ALA A 77 -4.89 15.96 -13.63
CA ALA A 77 -5.69 15.03 -14.43
C ALA A 77 -5.85 13.68 -13.70
N GLU A 78 -6.91 12.92 -14.01
CA GLU A 78 -7.17 11.63 -13.37
C GLU A 78 -6.00 10.64 -13.53
N SER A 79 -5.32 10.67 -14.68
CA SER A 79 -4.15 9.82 -14.95
C SER A 79 -2.91 10.20 -14.14
N GLU A 80 -2.87 11.40 -13.56
CA GLU A 80 -1.70 11.94 -12.85
C GLU A 80 -1.76 11.69 -11.34
N TYR A 81 -2.95 11.38 -10.80
CA TYR A 81 -3.11 11.05 -9.38
C TYR A 81 -3.15 9.54 -9.18
N ASP A 82 -1.99 8.96 -8.92
CA ASP A 82 -1.80 7.52 -8.72
C ASP A 82 -2.68 6.96 -7.57
N TRP A 83 -3.22 5.75 -7.77
CA TRP A 83 -3.90 5.00 -6.73
C TRP A 83 -3.02 4.74 -5.52
N ASP A 84 -1.72 4.48 -5.71
CA ASP A 84 -0.81 4.21 -4.59
C ASP A 84 -0.67 5.44 -3.71
N LYS A 85 -0.49 6.62 -4.32
CA LYS A 85 -0.44 7.90 -3.60
C LYS A 85 -1.75 8.16 -2.85
N TYR A 86 -2.89 7.95 -3.50
CA TYR A 86 -4.20 8.11 -2.87
C TYR A 86 -4.40 7.21 -1.64
N LEU A 87 -3.99 5.94 -1.74
CA LEU A 87 -4.14 4.98 -0.65
C LEU A 87 -3.17 5.26 0.51
N ASP A 88 -1.97 5.76 0.22
CA ASP A 88 -1.01 6.15 1.26
C ASP A 88 -1.51 7.36 2.06
N GLU A 89 -2.07 8.38 1.41
CA GLU A 89 -2.69 9.51 2.10
C GLU A 89 -3.84 9.06 3.03
N LEU A 90 -4.69 8.13 2.58
CA LEU A 90 -5.77 7.59 3.42
C LEU A 90 -5.25 6.77 4.62
N ARG A 91 -4.12 6.07 4.47
CA ARG A 91 -3.48 5.34 5.57
C ARG A 91 -2.96 6.33 6.63
N GLU A 92 -2.29 7.40 6.20
CA GLU A 92 -1.78 8.45 7.10
C GLU A 92 -2.92 9.18 7.85
N GLU A 93 -4.03 9.48 7.16
CA GLU A 93 -5.23 10.04 7.77
C GLU A 93 -5.81 9.10 8.83
N LYS A 94 -5.96 7.81 8.50
CA LYS A 94 -6.49 6.81 9.44
C LYS A 94 -5.58 6.61 10.66
N GLU A 95 -4.26 6.61 10.48
CA GLU A 95 -3.30 6.54 11.59
C GLU A 95 -3.40 7.77 12.50
N SER A 96 -3.55 8.96 11.90
CA SER A 96 -3.74 10.22 12.62
C SER A 96 -5.05 10.24 13.41
N GLU A 97 -6.14 9.72 12.86
CA GLU A 97 -7.42 9.55 13.56
C GLU A 97 -7.29 8.61 14.75
N LYS A 98 -6.69 7.42 14.55
CA LYS A 98 -6.44 6.43 15.62
C LYS A 98 -5.67 7.07 16.79
N PHE A 99 -4.62 7.83 16.48
CA PHE A 99 -3.79 8.49 17.49
C PHE A 99 -4.57 9.51 18.33
N LYS A 100 -5.42 10.34 17.69
CA LYS A 100 -6.28 11.31 18.40
C LYS A 100 -7.27 10.62 19.32
N THR A 101 -7.95 9.59 18.84
CA THR A 101 -8.92 8.82 19.65
C THR A 101 -8.25 8.22 20.89
N MET A 102 -7.04 7.67 20.74
CA MET A 102 -6.29 7.11 21.87
C MET A 102 -5.93 8.18 22.93
N GLN A 103 -5.53 9.38 22.51
CA GLN A 103 -5.24 10.47 23.45
C GLN A 103 -6.50 10.92 24.23
N GLU A 104 -7.65 11.02 23.55
CA GLU A 104 -8.91 11.36 24.19
C GLU A 104 -9.36 10.32 25.23
N GLU A 105 -9.14 9.03 24.95
CA GLU A 105 -9.43 7.94 25.88
C GLU A 105 -8.51 7.96 27.11
N GLU A 106 -7.22 8.24 26.92
CA GLU A 106 -6.28 8.41 28.02
C GLU A 106 -6.65 9.60 28.92
N GLU A 107 -7.05 10.73 28.34
CA GLU A 107 -7.49 11.91 29.10
C GLU A 107 -8.76 11.66 29.90
N LYS A 108 -9.73 10.91 29.34
CA LYS A 108 -10.95 10.51 30.05
C LYS A 108 -10.63 9.59 31.22
N THR A 109 -9.72 8.65 31.03
CA THR A 109 -9.32 7.68 32.06
C THR A 109 -8.59 8.35 33.24
N LYS A 110 -7.80 9.41 32.98
CA LYS A 110 -7.11 10.19 34.04
C LYS A 110 -8.05 11.09 34.86
N LYS A 111 -9.28 11.32 34.41
CA LYS A 111 -10.28 12.17 35.09
C LYS A 111 -11.26 11.36 35.97
N LEU A 112 -11.17 10.04 35.96
CA LEU A 112 -11.89 9.09 36.82
C LEU A 112 -11.02 8.70 38.02
#